data_AF-A0A2E7VIX1-F1
#
_entry.id   AF-A0A2E7VIX1-F1
#
_cell.length_a   1.000
_cell.length_b   1.000
_cell.length_c   1.000
_cell.angle_alpha   90.00
_cell.angle_beta   90.00
_cell.angle_gamma   90.00
#
_symmetry.space_group_name_H-M   'P 1'
#
loop_
_entity.id
_entity.type
_entity.pdbx_description
1 polymer ?
#
loop_
_entity_poly.entity_id
_entity_poly.type
_entity_poly.pdbx_seq_one_letter_code
_entity_poly.pdbx_strand_id
1 'polypeptide(L)' 'MPELSEFAEPEALILALRAGRAKSWWDSAEASYRHGVLQWIAEAKRAGTKDKRITTVVDHCIRGEKMPIR' A
#
# COMPACT_ATOMS: atom_id res chain seq x y z
N MET A 1 -7.89 22.78 0.62
CA MET A 1 -6.88 21.70 0.48
C MET A 1 -7.39 20.57 1.35
N PRO A 2 -7.90 19.46 0.79
CA PRO A 2 -8.42 18.39 1.63
C PRO A 2 -7.27 17.72 2.38
N GLU A 3 -7.52 17.53 3.66
CA GLU A 3 -6.69 16.92 4.69
C GLU A 3 -5.89 15.68 4.24
N LEU A 4 -4.56 15.76 4.38
CA LEU A 4 -3.57 14.75 4.02
C LEU A 4 -3.57 13.50 4.95
N SER A 5 -4.73 13.13 5.51
CA SER A 5 -4.89 12.10 6.55
C SER A 5 -6.06 11.13 6.32
N GLU A 6 -6.77 11.19 5.19
CA GLU A 6 -8.06 10.49 5.06
C GLU A 6 -7.98 9.04 4.50
N PHE A 7 -6.82 8.62 3.98
CA PHE A 7 -6.68 7.26 3.46
C PHE A 7 -6.33 6.27 4.58
N ALA A 8 -7.35 5.71 5.22
CA ALA A 8 -7.18 4.57 6.11
C ALA A 8 -6.52 3.39 5.35
N GLU A 9 -5.58 2.71 5.99
CA GLU A 9 -4.95 1.51 5.44
C GLU A 9 -6.02 0.44 5.17
N PRO A 10 -6.20 -0.02 3.92
CA PRO A 10 -7.17 -1.06 3.62
C PRO A 10 -6.87 -2.31 4.44
N GLU A 11 -7.88 -2.88 5.10
CA GLU A 11 -7.69 -4.10 5.89
C GLU A 11 -7.06 -5.23 5.06
N ALA A 12 -7.47 -5.35 3.80
CA ALA A 12 -6.89 -6.28 2.82
C ALA A 12 -5.38 -6.07 2.62
N LEU A 13 -4.88 -4.84 2.62
CA LEU A 13 -3.45 -4.54 2.53
C LEU A 13 -2.71 -5.00 3.79
N ILE A 14 -3.24 -4.68 4.97
CA ILE A 14 -2.64 -5.07 6.25
C ILE A 14 -2.56 -6.60 6.36
N LEU A 15 -3.65 -7.30 6.01
CA LEU A 15 -3.71 -8.76 6.03
C LEU A 15 -2.69 -9.37 5.06
N ALA A 16 -2.59 -8.85 3.84
CA ALA A 16 -1.64 -9.33 2.84
C ALA A 16 -0.18 -9.07 3.26
N LEU A 17 0.14 -7.89 3.81
CA LEU A 17 1.46 -7.57 4.35
C LEU A 17 1.86 -8.48 5.51
N ARG A 18 0.90 -8.81 6.40
CA ARG A 18 1.12 -9.75 7.51
C ARG A 18 1.38 -11.16 6.99
N ALA A 19 0.58 -11.63 6.04
CA ALA A 19 0.77 -12.95 5.40
C ALA A 19 2.14 -13.06 4.72
N GLY A 20 2.61 -11.99 4.09
CA GLY A 20 3.94 -11.90 3.47
C GLY A 20 5.10 -11.65 4.43
N ARG A 21 4.85 -11.50 5.75
CA ARG A 21 5.85 -11.03 6.74
C ARG A 21 6.54 -9.71 6.35
N ALA A 22 5.88 -8.89 5.54
CA ALA A 22 6.39 -7.63 5.02
C ALA A 22 5.87 -6.40 5.80
N LYS A 23 5.01 -6.62 6.80
CA LYS A 23 4.41 -5.53 7.60
C LYS A 23 5.46 -4.65 8.28
N SER A 24 6.53 -5.23 8.82
CA SER A 24 7.62 -4.47 9.45
C SER A 24 8.36 -3.57 8.47
N TRP A 25 8.59 -4.05 7.24
CA TRP A 25 9.21 -3.23 6.19
C TRP A 25 8.29 -2.07 5.81
N TRP A 26 7.01 -2.36 5.59
CA TRP A 26 6.01 -1.33 5.30
C TRP A 26 5.96 -0.26 6.40
N ASP A 27 5.94 -0.66 7.68
CA ASP A 27 5.91 0.26 8.82
C ASP A 27 7.18 1.11 8.95
N SER A 28 8.32 0.57 8.52
CA SER A 28 9.59 1.30 8.47
C SER A 28 9.67 2.27 7.28
N ALA A 29 8.80 2.13 6.28
CA ALA A 29 8.80 3.00 5.12
C ALA A 29 8.28 4.41 5.48
N GLU A 30 8.85 5.40 4.81
CA GLU A 30 8.51 6.82 5.02
C GLU A 30 7.01 7.07 4.86
N ALA A 31 6.45 7.91 5.72
CA ALA A 31 5.02 8.20 5.72
C ALA A 31 4.53 8.76 4.37
N SER A 32 5.35 9.58 3.70
CA SER A 32 5.06 10.12 2.36
C SER A 32 4.92 9.02 1.30
N TYR A 33 5.79 8.01 1.33
CA TYR A 33 5.71 6.85 0.45
C TYR A 33 4.44 6.04 0.73
N ARG A 34 4.17 5.71 2.00
CA ARG A 34 2.96 4.97 2.38
C ARG A 34 1.70 5.70 1.93
N HIS A 35 1.62 7.02 2.14
CA HIS A 35 0.49 7.82 1.67
C HIS A 35 0.33 7.79 0.15
N GLY A 36 1.42 7.94 -0.61
CA GLY A 36 1.38 7.83 -2.07
C GLY A 36 0.86 6.47 -2.54
N VAL A 37 1.28 5.38 -1.88
CA VAL A 37 0.79 4.04 -2.18
C VAL A 37 -0.70 3.90 -1.84
N LEU A 38 -1.13 4.39 -0.68
CA LEU A 38 -2.53 4.31 -0.25
C LEU A 38 -3.45 5.10 -1.18
N GLN A 39 -3.03 6.31 -1.59
CA GLN A 39 -3.72 7.10 -2.59
C GLN A 39 -3.79 6.35 -3.92
N TRP A 40 -2.66 5.81 -4.41
CA TRP A 40 -2.63 5.03 -5.63
C TRP A 40 -3.54 3.80 -5.56
N ILE A 41 -3.63 3.10 -4.42
CA ILE A 41 -4.60 2.01 -4.25
C ILE A 41 -6.04 2.56 -4.29
N ALA A 42 -6.32 3.67 -3.59
CA ALA A 42 -7.64 4.28 -3.50
C ALA A 42 -8.18 4.77 -4.86
N GLU A 43 -7.31 5.24 -5.75
CA GLU A 43 -7.66 5.69 -7.11
C GLU A 43 -8.22 4.57 -8.01
N ALA A 44 -7.98 3.29 -7.67
CA ALA A 44 -8.52 2.19 -8.45
C ALA A 44 -10.04 2.05 -8.22
N LYS A 45 -10.84 2.41 -9.22
CA LYS A 45 -12.32 2.37 -9.13
C LYS A 45 -12.90 0.95 -9.07
N ARG A 46 -12.20 -0.06 -9.60
CA ARG A 46 -12.66 -1.46 -9.65
C ARG A 46 -12.02 -2.27 -8.52
N ALA A 47 -12.82 -3.09 -7.82
CA ALA A 47 -12.34 -3.96 -6.75
C ALA A 47 -11.17 -4.86 -7.21
N GLY A 48 -11.32 -5.56 -8.34
CA GLY A 48 -10.24 -6.40 -8.86
C GLY A 48 -8.97 -5.65 -9.29
N THR A 49 -9.06 -4.33 -9.55
CA THR A 49 -7.86 -3.49 -9.76
C THR A 49 -7.22 -3.12 -8.43
N LYS A 50 -8.02 -2.81 -7.39
CA LYS A 50 -7.51 -2.57 -6.03
C LYS A 50 -6.73 -3.78 -5.51
N ASP A 51 -7.28 -4.98 -5.67
CA ASP A 51 -6.63 -6.21 -5.22
C ASP A 51 -5.27 -6.41 -5.90
N LYS A 52 -5.20 -6.20 -7.23
CA LYS A 52 -3.94 -6.26 -7.98
C LYS A 52 -2.93 -5.24 -7.46
N ARG A 53 -3.37 -4.00 -7.18
CA ARG A 53 -2.50 -2.95 -6.63
C ARG A 53 -1.96 -3.34 -5.25
N ILE A 54 -2.81 -3.89 -4.39
CA ILE A 54 -2.40 -4.42 -3.07
C ILE A 54 -1.36 -5.53 -3.24
N THR A 55 -1.60 -6.51 -4.12
CA THR A 55 -0.63 -7.59 -4.38
C THR A 55 0.71 -7.03 -4.86
N THR A 56 0.71 -6.08 -5.80
CA THR A 56 1.96 -5.44 -6.26
C THR A 56 2.73 -4.78 -5.13
N VAL A 57 2.05 -4.03 -4.27
CA VAL A 57 2.69 -3.37 -3.12
C VAL A 57 3.30 -4.41 -2.18
N VAL A 58 2.55 -5.45 -1.85
CA VAL A 58 3.00 -6.53 -0.96
C VAL A 58 4.21 -7.25 -1.54
N ASP A 59 4.21 -7.57 -2.84
CA ASP A 59 5.34 -8.21 -3.52
C ASP A 59 6.62 -7.38 -3.43
N HIS A 60 6.53 -6.06 -3.63
CA HIS A 60 7.68 -5.16 -3.47
C HIS A 60 8.13 -5.09 -2.00
N CYS A 61 7.20 -5.01 -1.05
CA CYS A 61 7.55 -5.00 0.38
C CYS A 61 8.21 -6.30 0.83
N ILE A 62 7.78 -7.47 0.31
CA ILE A 62 8.40 -8.77 0.56
C ILE A 62 9.85 -8.79 0.05
N ARG A 63 10.11 -8.16 -1.10
CA ARG A 63 11.45 -8.02 -1.69
C ARG A 63 12.31 -6.97 -0.97
N GLY A 64 11.71 -6.19 -0.06
CA GLY A 64 12.38 -5.07 0.61
C GLY A 64 12.59 -3.85 -0.27
N GLU A 65 11.82 -3.73 -1.36
CA GLU A 65 11.95 -2.67 -2.37
C GLU A 65 10.77 -1.69 -2.29
N LYS A 66 11.03 -0.42 -2.61
CA LYS A 66 9.95 0.55 -2.83
C LYS A 66 9.33 0.30 -4.21
N MET A 67 8.01 0.27 -4.26
CA MET A 67 7.28 0.26 -5.52
C MET A 67 7.45 1.63 -6.21
N PRO A 68 7.68 1.67 -7.53
CA PRO A 68 7.61 2.92 -8.28
C PRO A 68 6.16 3.39 -8.37
N ILE A 69 5.83 4.43 -7.62
CA ILE A 69 4.54 5.14 -7.70
C ILE A 69 4.76 6.28 -8.69
N ARG A 70 3.99 6.31 -9.78
CA ARG A 70 4.05 7.35 -10.81
C ARG A 70 2.84 8.27 -10.73
#